data_AF-A0A7C1LZD2-F1
#
_entry.id   AF-A0A7C1LZD2-F1
#
_cell.length_a   1.000
_cell.length_b   1.000
_cell.length_c   1.000
_cell.angle_alpha   90.00
_cell.angle_beta   90.00
_cell.angle_gamma   90.00
#
_symmetry.space_group_name_H-M   'P 1'
#
loop_
_entity.id
_entity.type
_entity.pdbx_description
1 polymer ?
#
loop_
_entity_poly.entity_id
_entity_poly.type
_entity_poly.pdbx_seq_one_letter_code
_entity_poly.pdbx_strand_id
1 'polypeptide(L)'
;MFKAIRNSYSNRNIAKILDAVIRAFVVITGVAIAGNTLGIFLRPQVAYAEENHPQKLVKQLKAGHQQKYDLKVREFLESQKEFGNPASAYQTLDHLFDKIKIKIRPRTKYNKEEAIKALKAIDGVLKKEGKFEYRKNKLLIEGLKKQKDGKRFIDCDDFSSIYLFAGERLGLFLEPVYAPRHVFLRCR
;
A
#
# COMPACT_ATOMS: atom_id res chain seq x y z
N MET A 1 10.26 -17.33 -51.14
CA MET A 1 8.80 -17.20 -51.41
C MET A 1 8.13 -18.38 -50.69
N PHE A 2 7.58 -18.35 -49.48
CA PHE A 2 6.82 -17.40 -48.68
C PHE A 2 7.25 -17.52 -47.19
N LYS A 3 7.85 -16.49 -46.60
CA LYS A 3 8.10 -16.44 -45.14
C LYS A 3 8.01 -15.01 -44.58
N ALA A 4 7.12 -14.19 -45.13
CA ALA A 4 6.96 -12.78 -44.75
C ALA A 4 5.51 -12.29 -44.61
N ILE A 5 4.49 -13.16 -44.65
CA ILE A 5 3.07 -12.73 -44.59
C ILE A 5 2.27 -13.53 -43.56
N ARG A 6 2.80 -13.66 -42.33
CA ARG A 6 2.01 -14.16 -41.19
C ARG A 6 2.29 -13.44 -39.88
N ASN A 7 2.71 -12.17 -39.94
CA ASN A 7 2.89 -11.35 -38.73
C ASN A 7 2.29 -9.94 -38.81
N SER A 8 1.38 -9.69 -39.77
CA SER A 8 0.72 -8.38 -39.90
C SER A 8 -0.80 -8.39 -39.67
N TYR A 9 -1.41 -9.56 -39.42
CA TYR A 9 -2.88 -9.68 -39.30
C TYR A 9 -3.41 -9.87 -37.86
N SER A 10 -2.55 -10.11 -36.86
CA SER A 10 -2.99 -10.22 -35.45
C SER A 10 -3.06 -8.86 -34.73
N ASN A 11 -2.13 -7.94 -35.03
CA ASN A 11 -2.07 -6.62 -34.35
C ASN A 11 -3.19 -5.65 -34.75
N ARG A 12 -3.80 -5.80 -35.93
CA ARG A 12 -4.91 -4.92 -36.35
C ARG A 12 -6.22 -5.23 -35.65
N ASN A 13 -6.45 -6.48 -35.23
CA ASN A 13 -7.66 -6.85 -34.51
C ASN A 13 -7.59 -6.48 -33.03
N ILE A 14 -6.40 -6.58 -32.40
CA ILE A 14 -6.21 -6.14 -31.00
C ILE A 14 -6.36 -4.62 -30.90
N ALA A 15 -5.80 -3.86 -31.84
CA ALA A 15 -5.96 -2.40 -31.86
C ALA A 15 -7.42 -1.98 -32.06
N LYS A 16 -8.18 -2.70 -32.90
CA LYS A 16 -9.62 -2.44 -33.09
C LYS A 16 -10.46 -2.79 -31.86
N ILE A 17 -10.11 -3.85 -31.13
CA ILE A 17 -10.76 -4.22 -29.88
C ILE A 17 -10.44 -3.18 -28.80
N LEU A 18 -9.19 -2.72 -28.71
CA LEU A 18 -8.81 -1.66 -27.77
C LEU A 18 -9.51 -0.33 -28.08
N ASP A 19 -9.59 0.06 -29.36
CA ASP A 19 -10.28 1.29 -29.78
C ASP A 19 -11.79 1.19 -29.53
N ALA A 20 -12.40 0.01 -29.72
CA ALA A 20 -13.80 -0.22 -29.37
C ALA A 20 -14.05 -0.17 -27.86
N VAL A 21 -13.16 -0.72 -27.04
CA VAL A 21 -13.23 -0.64 -25.56
C VAL A 21 -13.04 0.79 -25.08
N ILE A 22 -12.08 1.54 -25.65
CA ILE A 22 -11.84 2.95 -25.32
C ILE A 22 -13.03 3.81 -25.73
N ARG A 23 -13.61 3.60 -26.92
CA ARG A 23 -14.82 4.31 -27.36
C ARG A 23 -16.05 3.94 -26.53
N ALA A 24 -16.21 2.68 -26.13
CA ALA A 24 -17.27 2.29 -25.22
C ALA A 24 -17.11 2.95 -23.83
N PHE A 25 -15.88 3.09 -23.33
CA PHE A 25 -15.61 3.80 -22.09
C PHE A 25 -15.92 5.31 -22.20
N VAL A 26 -15.58 5.93 -23.33
CA VAL A 26 -15.86 7.35 -23.58
C VAL A 26 -17.36 7.62 -23.76
N VAL A 27 -18.10 6.68 -24.35
CA VAL A 27 -19.57 6.78 -24.51
C VAL A 27 -20.31 6.56 -23.18
N ILE A 28 -19.78 5.77 -22.25
CA ILE A 28 -20.33 5.67 -20.87
C ILE A 28 -20.12 6.98 -20.09
N THR A 29 -19.07 7.74 -20.40
CA THR A 29 -18.79 9.04 -19.76
C THR A 29 -19.40 10.25 -20.46
N GLY A 30 -20.13 10.05 -21.57
CA GLY A 30 -20.73 11.13 -22.35
C GLY A 30 -22.25 11.08 -22.29
N VAL A 31 -22.84 12.00 -21.53
CA VAL A 31 -24.29 12.29 -21.40
C VAL A 31 -25.02 11.54 -20.29
N ALA A 32 -24.72 11.93 -19.05
CA ALA A 32 -25.74 12.16 -18.01
C ALA A 32 -25.18 13.11 -16.94
N ILE A 33 -25.23 14.42 -17.23
CA ILE A 33 -25.19 15.47 -16.23
C ILE A 33 -26.63 15.67 -15.75
N ALA A 34 -26.90 15.43 -14.46
CA ALA A 34 -27.81 16.23 -13.61
C ALA A 34 -28.08 15.51 -12.28
N GLY A 35 -27.51 16.05 -11.18
CA GLY A 35 -27.88 15.68 -9.80
C GLY A 35 -26.86 14.77 -9.09
N ASN A 36 -26.19 15.31 -8.08
CA ASN A 36 -25.29 14.66 -7.11
C ASN A 36 -23.79 14.56 -7.45
N THR A 37 -23.19 15.72 -7.75
CA THR A 37 -21.78 15.99 -7.41
C THR A 37 -21.66 16.43 -5.94
N LEU A 38 -21.43 15.49 -5.02
CA LEU A 38 -20.96 15.78 -3.65
C LEU A 38 -19.56 15.20 -3.48
N GLY A 39 -18.59 16.12 -3.32
CA GLY A 39 -17.17 15.86 -3.46
C GLY A 39 -16.53 15.06 -2.33
N ILE A 40 -15.64 14.14 -2.72
CA ILE A 40 -14.56 13.63 -1.86
C ILE A 40 -13.29 13.47 -2.72
N PHE A 41 -12.81 14.57 -3.28
CA PHE A 41 -11.42 14.71 -3.74
C PHE A 41 -10.93 16.12 -3.39
N LEU A 42 -11.00 16.46 -2.11
CA LEU A 42 -10.25 17.60 -1.58
C LEU A 42 -8.78 17.18 -1.52
N ARG A 43 -8.01 17.57 -2.54
CA ARG A 43 -6.61 17.94 -2.32
C ARG A 43 -6.66 19.15 -1.39
N PRO A 44 -6.12 19.11 -0.17
CA PRO A 44 -5.97 20.34 0.58
C PRO A 44 -4.90 21.17 -0.14
N GLN A 45 -5.32 22.26 -0.79
CA GLN A 45 -4.42 23.40 -0.94
C GLN A 45 -4.08 23.83 0.48
N VAL A 46 -2.81 23.67 0.85
CA VAL A 46 -2.31 24.19 2.12
C VAL A 46 -2.24 25.71 1.95
N ALA A 47 -3.31 26.39 2.36
CA ALA A 47 -3.25 27.80 2.66
C ALA A 47 -2.35 27.96 3.89
N TYR A 48 -1.30 28.75 3.77
CA TYR A 48 -0.50 29.18 4.91
C TYR A 48 -1.36 30.13 5.74
N ALA A 49 -1.89 29.63 6.86
CA ALA A 49 -2.41 30.47 7.93
C ALA A 49 -1.29 30.65 8.95
N GLU A 50 -1.05 31.92 9.32
CA GLU A 50 -0.06 32.36 10.28
C GLU A 50 -0.11 31.59 11.60
N GLU A 51 1.09 31.46 12.18
CA GLU A 51 1.40 30.78 13.42
C GLU A 51 0.49 31.23 14.56
N ASN A 52 -0.14 30.27 15.26
CA ASN A 52 -0.13 30.17 16.72
C ASN A 52 -0.85 28.86 17.17
N HIS A 53 -0.17 28.06 18.01
CA HIS A 53 -0.56 26.76 18.61
C HIS A 53 -0.15 25.44 17.90
N PRO A 54 1.16 25.11 17.85
CA PRO A 54 1.66 23.96 17.08
C PRO A 54 1.42 22.57 17.71
N GLN A 55 1.18 22.44 19.01
CA GLN A 55 1.24 21.11 19.65
C GLN A 55 -0.09 20.34 19.64
N LYS A 56 -1.22 21.03 19.85
CA LYS A 56 -2.55 20.39 19.93
C LYS A 56 -3.04 19.95 18.54
N LEU A 57 -2.83 20.78 17.52
CA LEU A 57 -3.21 20.50 16.14
C LEU A 57 -2.38 19.36 15.53
N VAL A 58 -1.06 19.34 15.78
CA VAL A 58 -0.19 18.23 15.34
C VAL A 58 -0.57 16.92 16.03
N LYS A 59 -0.97 16.96 17.30
CA LYS A 59 -1.43 15.76 18.03
C LYS A 59 -2.77 15.24 17.48
N GLN A 60 -3.70 16.12 17.15
CA GLN A 60 -4.98 15.78 16.54
C GLN A 60 -4.83 15.25 15.11
N LEU A 61 -3.96 15.85 14.29
CA LEU A 61 -3.63 15.37 12.95
C LEU A 61 -2.95 14.00 12.99
N LYS A 62 -2.01 13.78 13.92
CA LYS A 62 -1.40 12.47 14.15
C LYS A 62 -2.43 11.43 14.60
N ALA A 63 -3.32 11.79 15.52
CA ALA A 63 -4.37 10.89 15.99
C ALA A 63 -5.37 10.51 14.89
N GLY A 64 -5.85 11.49 14.11
CA GLY A 64 -6.75 11.24 12.98
C GLY A 64 -6.10 10.44 11.86
N HIS A 65 -4.82 10.69 11.58
CA HIS A 65 -4.06 9.94 10.59
C HIS A 65 -3.85 8.48 11.02
N GLN A 66 -3.47 8.25 12.27
CA GLN A 66 -3.28 6.92 12.84
C GLN A 66 -4.60 6.12 12.85
N GLN A 67 -5.72 6.77 13.20
CA GLN A 67 -7.05 6.13 13.19
C GLN A 67 -7.48 5.70 11.77
N LYS A 68 -7.30 6.56 10.77
CA LYS A 68 -7.61 6.22 9.36
C LYS A 68 -6.75 5.08 8.84
N TYR A 69 -5.49 5.04 9.26
CA TYR A 69 -4.57 3.98 8.89
C TYR A 69 -4.96 2.63 9.51
N ASP A 70 -5.24 2.61 10.82
CA ASP A 70 -5.64 1.40 11.51
C ASP A 70 -6.92 0.82 10.91
N LEU A 71 -7.81 1.69 10.38
CA LEU A 71 -8.96 1.28 9.60
C LEU A 71 -8.57 0.58 8.29
N LYS A 72 -7.66 1.13 7.48
CA LYS A 72 -7.21 0.49 6.21
C LYS A 72 -6.60 -0.89 6.42
N VAL A 73 -5.75 -1.06 7.44
CA VAL A 73 -5.16 -2.37 7.74
C VAL A 73 -6.23 -3.37 8.15
N ARG A 74 -7.19 -2.93 8.96
CA ARG A 74 -8.32 -3.77 9.37
C ARG A 74 -9.17 -4.15 8.18
N GLU A 75 -9.55 -3.21 7.32
CA GLU A 75 -10.29 -3.47 6.08
C GLU A 75 -9.55 -4.45 5.16
N PHE A 76 -8.23 -4.27 5.00
CA PHE A 76 -7.41 -5.17 4.21
C PHE A 76 -7.40 -6.60 4.78
N LEU A 77 -7.18 -6.77 6.09
CA LEU A 77 -7.19 -8.09 6.72
C LEU A 77 -8.60 -8.71 6.75
N GLU A 78 -9.63 -7.90 6.95
CA GLU A 78 -11.04 -8.33 6.95
C GLU A 78 -11.45 -8.85 5.56
N SER A 79 -10.91 -8.26 4.48
CA SER A 79 -11.11 -8.78 3.12
C SER A 79 -10.55 -10.20 2.92
N GLN A 80 -9.65 -10.65 3.80
CA GLN A 80 -9.02 -11.98 3.74
C GLN A 80 -9.56 -12.95 4.81
N LYS A 81 -10.65 -12.61 5.52
CA LYS A 81 -11.15 -13.38 6.67
C LYS A 81 -11.56 -14.82 6.37
N GLU A 82 -11.90 -15.13 5.11
CA GLU A 82 -12.21 -16.50 4.70
C GLU A 82 -10.97 -17.42 4.76
N PHE A 83 -9.76 -16.85 4.79
CA PHE A 83 -8.48 -17.56 4.78
C PHE A 83 -7.77 -17.54 6.16
N GLY A 84 -8.32 -16.86 7.15
CA GLY A 84 -7.68 -16.77 8.47
C GLY A 84 -8.44 -15.90 9.47
N ASN A 85 -7.83 -15.69 10.64
CA ASN A 85 -8.42 -14.87 11.70
C ASN A 85 -7.85 -13.44 11.64
N PRO A 86 -8.65 -12.42 11.26
CA PRO A 86 -8.17 -11.04 11.13
C PRO A 86 -7.67 -10.45 12.44
N ALA A 87 -8.28 -10.81 13.58
CA ALA A 87 -7.87 -10.30 14.89
C ALA A 87 -6.45 -10.76 15.26
N SER A 88 -6.12 -12.03 15.01
CA SER A 88 -4.78 -12.57 15.27
C SER A 88 -3.72 -11.98 14.34
N ALA A 89 -4.07 -11.79 13.06
CA ALA A 89 -3.20 -11.12 12.10
C ALA A 89 -2.93 -9.67 12.49
N TYR A 90 -3.97 -8.94 12.90
CA TYR A 90 -3.87 -7.57 13.38
C TYR A 90 -2.97 -7.47 14.62
N GLN A 91 -3.15 -8.36 15.61
CA GLN A 91 -2.26 -8.44 16.79
C GLN A 91 -0.80 -8.69 16.41
N THR A 92 -0.56 -9.54 15.41
CA THR A 92 0.80 -9.82 14.93
C THR A 92 1.42 -8.58 14.29
N LEU A 93 0.68 -7.86 13.46
CA LEU A 93 1.13 -6.61 12.87
C LEU A 93 1.39 -5.54 13.92
N ASP A 94 0.48 -5.36 14.88
CA ASP A 94 0.64 -4.41 16.00
C ASP A 94 1.92 -4.70 16.78
N HIS A 95 2.17 -5.97 17.10
CA HIS A 95 3.42 -6.36 17.77
C HIS A 95 4.66 -5.96 16.95
N LEU A 96 4.68 -6.25 15.64
CA LEU A 96 5.80 -5.87 14.77
C LEU A 96 5.97 -4.35 14.70
N PHE A 97 4.87 -3.61 14.58
CA PHE A 97 4.89 -2.16 14.49
C PHE A 97 5.30 -1.49 15.80
N ASP A 98 4.96 -2.04 16.95
CA ASP A 98 5.45 -1.55 18.23
C ASP A 98 6.96 -1.75 18.37
N LYS A 99 7.50 -2.89 17.91
CA LYS A 99 8.96 -3.10 17.83
C LYS A 99 9.64 -2.10 16.90
N ILE A 100 8.99 -1.71 15.80
CA ILE A 100 9.49 -0.68 14.89
C ILE A 100 9.49 0.71 15.55
N LYS A 101 8.40 1.09 16.23
CA LYS A 101 8.28 2.38 16.95
C LYS A 101 9.34 2.57 18.03
N ILE A 102 9.79 1.49 18.68
CA ILE A 102 10.88 1.54 19.65
C ILE A 102 12.20 1.96 18.97
N LYS A 103 12.43 1.54 17.73
CA LYS A 103 13.67 1.82 16.98
C LYS A 103 13.65 3.15 16.24
N ILE A 104 12.47 3.62 15.83
CA ILE A 104 12.30 4.82 15.00
C ILE A 104 11.18 5.67 15.61
N ARG A 105 11.50 6.92 15.95
CA ARG A 105 10.47 7.89 16.33
C ARG A 105 9.68 8.32 15.08
N PRO A 106 8.34 8.25 15.10
CA PRO A 106 7.49 8.77 14.02
C PRO A 106 7.74 10.26 13.77
N ARG A 107 7.71 10.68 12.50
CA ARG A 107 7.91 12.08 12.10
C ARG A 107 6.88 12.50 11.06
N THR A 108 6.65 13.79 10.92
CA THR A 108 5.75 14.36 9.90
C THR A 108 6.44 14.57 8.56
N LYS A 109 7.79 14.64 8.56
CA LYS A 109 8.63 14.79 7.38
C LYS A 109 9.90 13.98 7.57
N TYR A 110 10.37 13.38 6.48
CA TYR A 110 11.63 12.66 6.40
C TYR A 110 12.46 13.26 5.27
N ASN A 111 13.73 13.54 5.52
CA ASN A 111 14.67 13.69 4.42
C ASN A 111 15.09 12.32 3.87
N LYS A 112 15.85 12.30 2.76
CA LYS A 112 16.28 11.06 2.09
C LYS A 112 17.03 10.11 3.02
N GLU A 113 17.98 10.61 3.80
CA GLU A 113 18.82 9.79 4.69
C GLU A 113 18.02 9.23 5.86
N GLU A 114 17.11 10.02 6.42
CA GLU A 114 16.20 9.62 7.48
C GLU A 114 15.20 8.57 7.00
N ALA A 115 14.65 8.73 5.79
CA ALA A 115 13.78 7.73 5.17
C ALA A 115 14.51 6.40 4.97
N ILE A 116 15.75 6.45 4.46
CA ILE A 116 16.60 5.24 4.31
C ILE A 116 16.85 4.58 5.68
N LYS A 117 17.19 5.37 6.71
CA LYS A 117 17.37 4.84 8.08
C LYS A 117 16.10 4.20 8.62
N ALA A 118 14.94 4.81 8.38
CA ALA A 118 13.66 4.27 8.80
C ALA A 118 13.34 2.93 8.09
N LEU A 119 13.49 2.87 6.77
CA LEU A 119 13.31 1.64 5.99
C LEU A 119 14.24 0.51 6.44
N LYS A 120 15.52 0.82 6.70
CA LYS A 120 16.49 -0.15 7.25
C LYS A 120 16.08 -0.68 8.62
N ALA A 121 15.52 0.17 9.47
CA ALA A 121 15.08 -0.25 10.79
C ALA A 121 13.77 -1.08 10.73
N ILE A 122 12.86 -0.80 9.78
CA ILE A 122 11.73 -1.69 9.46
C ILE A 122 12.26 -3.07 9.03
N ASP A 123 13.13 -3.12 8.01
CA ASP A 123 13.74 -4.38 7.52
C ASP A 123 14.41 -5.18 8.65
N GLY A 124 15.18 -4.49 9.50
CA GLY A 124 15.84 -5.11 10.64
C GLY A 124 14.89 -5.70 11.68
N VAL A 125 13.68 -5.15 11.87
CA VAL A 125 12.64 -5.75 12.71
C VAL A 125 12.00 -6.94 12.02
N LEU A 126 11.62 -6.80 10.75
CA LEU A 126 10.98 -7.88 9.99
C LEU A 126 11.88 -9.11 9.87
N LYS A 127 13.19 -8.93 9.71
CA LYS A 127 14.17 -10.04 9.71
C LYS A 127 14.30 -10.72 11.07
N LYS A 128 14.42 -9.96 12.16
CA LYS A 128 14.68 -10.51 13.51
C LYS A 128 13.43 -11.08 14.17
N GLU A 129 12.34 -10.32 14.15
CA GLU A 129 11.09 -10.65 14.86
C GLU A 129 10.08 -11.36 13.94
N GLY A 130 10.01 -10.91 12.68
CA GLY A 130 9.08 -11.44 11.69
C GLY A 130 9.46 -12.84 11.21
N LYS A 131 10.75 -13.09 10.97
CA LYS A 131 11.30 -14.37 10.45
C LYS A 131 10.56 -14.84 9.19
N PHE A 132 10.33 -13.90 8.28
CA PHE A 132 9.64 -14.15 7.03
C PHE A 132 10.53 -14.90 6.04
N GLU A 133 9.98 -15.91 5.40
CA GLU A 133 10.57 -16.64 4.29
C GLU A 133 9.63 -16.54 3.09
N TYR A 134 10.20 -16.28 1.91
CA TYR A 134 9.40 -16.08 0.72
C TYR A 134 8.66 -17.37 0.31
N ARG A 135 7.36 -17.24 0.04
CA ARG A 135 6.53 -18.25 -0.61
C ARG A 135 5.56 -17.56 -1.55
N LYS A 136 5.42 -18.09 -2.76
CA LYS A 136 4.55 -17.51 -3.79
C LYS A 136 3.07 -17.71 -3.44
N ASN A 137 2.23 -16.74 -3.81
CA ASN A 137 0.76 -16.78 -3.68
C ASN A 137 0.32 -17.00 -2.22
N LYS A 138 0.84 -16.16 -1.31
CA LYS A 138 0.55 -16.26 0.12
C LYS A 138 -0.02 -14.97 0.63
N LEU A 139 -1.35 -15.01 0.84
CA LEU A 139 -2.12 -13.93 1.46
C LEU A 139 -1.49 -13.49 2.78
N LEU A 140 -1.50 -12.19 3.03
CA LEU A 140 -0.94 -11.60 4.25
C LEU A 140 -1.48 -12.28 5.52
N ILE A 141 -2.80 -12.52 5.61
CA ILE A 141 -3.42 -13.14 6.79
C ILE A 141 -2.89 -14.54 7.08
N GLU A 142 -2.55 -15.30 6.04
CA GLU A 142 -1.90 -16.60 6.19
C GLU A 142 -0.42 -16.43 6.51
N GLY A 143 0.24 -15.48 5.85
CA GLY A 143 1.66 -15.27 5.99
C GLY A 143 2.09 -14.73 7.34
N LEU A 144 1.18 -14.10 8.07
CA LEU A 144 1.42 -13.67 9.46
C LEU A 144 1.36 -14.83 10.46
N LYS A 145 0.79 -15.99 10.10
CA LYS A 145 0.71 -17.16 10.96
C LYS A 145 2.10 -17.77 11.17
N LYS A 146 2.48 -17.93 12.42
CA LYS A 146 3.75 -18.56 12.81
C LYS A 146 3.68 -20.07 12.56
N GLN A 147 4.68 -20.60 11.87
CA GLN A 147 4.85 -22.02 11.58
C GLN A 147 5.47 -22.75 12.78
N LYS A 148 5.49 -24.09 12.75
CA LYS A 148 6.05 -24.92 13.83
C LYS A 148 7.54 -24.62 14.12
N ASP A 149 8.31 -24.31 13.09
CA ASP A 149 9.73 -23.91 13.18
C ASP A 149 9.92 -22.43 13.57
N GLY A 150 8.81 -21.71 13.80
CA GLY A 150 8.79 -20.32 14.18
C GLY A 150 8.92 -19.32 13.05
N LYS A 151 8.97 -19.77 11.79
CA LYS A 151 8.99 -18.91 10.60
C LYS A 151 7.59 -18.41 10.21
N ARG A 152 7.56 -17.51 9.23
CA ARG A 152 6.37 -16.98 8.58
C ARG A 152 6.55 -17.02 7.07
N PHE A 153 5.50 -17.25 6.31
CA PHE A 153 5.60 -17.44 4.85
C PHE A 153 4.82 -16.37 4.11
N ILE A 154 5.50 -15.54 3.32
CA ILE A 154 4.86 -14.38 2.71
C ILE A 154 5.30 -14.21 1.26
N ASP A 155 4.41 -13.69 0.41
CA ASP A 155 4.78 -13.30 -0.95
C ASP A 155 5.31 -11.86 -1.02
N CYS A 156 5.71 -11.43 -2.22
CA CYS A 156 6.33 -10.11 -2.40
C CYS A 156 5.33 -8.95 -2.25
N ASP A 157 4.07 -9.17 -2.60
CA ASP A 157 3.05 -8.12 -2.65
C ASP A 157 2.56 -7.85 -1.22
N ASP A 158 2.31 -8.92 -0.46
CA ASP A 158 1.94 -8.84 0.95
C ASP A 158 3.12 -8.41 1.83
N PHE A 159 4.36 -8.79 1.50
CA PHE A 159 5.53 -8.27 2.21
C PHE A 159 5.70 -6.77 1.98
N SER A 160 5.48 -6.29 0.76
CA SER A 160 5.49 -4.84 0.45
C SER A 160 4.38 -4.10 1.19
N SER A 161 3.21 -4.74 1.36
CA SER A 161 2.11 -4.20 2.14
C SER A 161 2.51 -3.95 3.61
N ILE A 162 3.30 -4.83 4.24
CA ILE A 162 3.83 -4.60 5.60
C ILE A 162 4.69 -3.34 5.67
N TYR A 163 5.49 -3.03 4.64
CA TYR A 163 6.28 -1.80 4.59
C TYR A 163 5.42 -0.57 4.39
N LEU A 164 4.43 -0.60 3.48
CA LEU A 164 3.45 0.49 3.31
C LEU A 164 2.78 0.80 4.65
N PHE A 165 2.39 -0.27 5.34
CA PHE A 165 1.77 -0.26 6.64
C PHE A 165 2.66 0.36 7.73
N ALA A 166 3.89 -0.14 7.88
CA ALA A 166 4.87 0.44 8.79
C ALA A 166 5.19 1.90 8.46
N GLY A 167 5.35 2.22 7.17
CA GLY A 167 5.68 3.55 6.69
C GLY A 167 4.62 4.57 7.08
N GLU A 168 3.35 4.29 6.79
CA GLU A 168 2.24 5.19 7.11
C GLU A 168 2.16 5.45 8.64
N ARG A 169 2.36 4.42 9.50
CA ARG A 169 2.45 4.59 10.97
C ARG A 169 3.61 5.47 11.44
N LEU A 170 4.70 5.50 10.69
CA LEU A 170 5.85 6.34 11.00
C LEU A 170 5.73 7.74 10.41
N GLY A 171 4.73 8.00 9.56
CA GLY A 171 4.63 9.22 8.75
C GLY A 171 5.61 9.22 7.57
N LEU A 172 6.09 8.05 7.16
CA LEU A 172 6.87 7.82 5.95
C LEU A 172 5.93 7.38 4.83
N PHE A 173 5.58 8.32 3.95
CA PHE A 173 4.67 8.04 2.84
C PHE A 173 5.39 7.26 1.73
N LEU A 174 5.04 5.98 1.62
CA LEU A 174 5.55 5.08 0.60
C LEU A 174 4.48 4.83 -0.47
N GLU A 175 4.92 4.69 -1.72
CA GLU A 175 4.06 4.32 -2.83
C GLU A 175 4.56 3.01 -3.47
N PRO A 176 3.66 2.05 -3.74
CA PRO A 176 4.03 0.84 -4.46
C PRO A 176 4.25 1.16 -5.95
N VAL A 177 5.31 0.60 -6.52
CA VAL A 177 5.64 0.66 -7.94
C VAL A 177 5.69 -0.78 -8.45
N TYR A 178 4.74 -1.12 -9.30
CA TYR A 178 4.58 -2.48 -9.82
C TYR A 178 5.43 -2.69 -11.09
N ALA A 179 6.14 -3.80 -11.12
CA ALA A 179 6.79 -4.35 -12.30
C ALA A 179 6.32 -5.80 -12.50
N PRO A 180 6.51 -6.41 -13.68
CA PRO A 180 6.13 -7.80 -13.89
C PRO A 180 6.71 -8.71 -12.78
N ARG A 181 5.81 -9.31 -11.99
CA ARG A 181 6.11 -10.21 -10.87
C ARG A 181 6.89 -9.59 -9.70
N HIS A 182 6.95 -8.27 -9.59
CA HIS A 182 7.68 -7.57 -8.52
C HIS A 182 6.96 -6.30 -8.07
N VAL A 183 7.09 -5.98 -6.79
CA VAL A 183 6.64 -4.72 -6.22
C VAL A 183 7.83 -4.02 -5.57
N PHE A 184 8.03 -2.75 -5.92
CA PHE A 184 9.00 -1.85 -5.31
C PHE A 184 8.28 -0.79 -4.50
N LEU A 185 9.01 -0.14 -3.59
CA LEU A 185 8.49 0.97 -2.80
C LEU A 185 9.31 2.22 -3.10
N ARG A 186 8.64 3.32 -3.40
CA ARG A 186 9.26 4.65 -3.50
C ARG A 186 8.77 5.55 -2.37
N CYS A 187 9.66 6.37 -1.82
CA CYS A 187 9.25 7.47 -0.96
C CYS A 187 8.64 8.58 -1.81
N ARG A 188 7.54 9.16 -1.32
CA ARG A 188 6.91 10.34 -1.92
C ARG A 188 7.55 11.63 -1.45
#